data_AF-A0AAU9W266-F1
#
_entry.id   AF-A0AAU9W266-F1
#
_cell.length_a   1.000
_cell.length_b   1.000
_cell.length_c   1.000
_cell.angle_alpha   90.00
_cell.angle_beta   90.00
_cell.angle_gamma   90.00
#
_symmetry.space_group_name_H-M   'P 1'
#
loop_
_entity.id
_entity.type
_entity.pdbx_description
1 polymer ?
#
loop_
_entity_poly.entity_id
_entity_poly.type
_entity_poly.pdbx_seq_one_letter_code
_entity_poly.pdbx_strand_id
1 'polypeptide(L)'
;NLVISTFLAVVGCLITCTRQQNCPYVKHVFTVDKNLVADHSLHNHVIATLTVSGAVECYNNCRMNCQCNSLNFWSTKNEKNCELNKENKFLKPYDLHPDLGAQYYDLHVIYSVKGVPCSECQNGCCKSAPCFAKYTDRCEELCDVKGKRFRCVCRSGYTGDLCQTP
;
A
#
# COMPACT_ATOMS: atom_id res chain seq x y z
N ASN A 1 61.71 -31.06 30.36
CA ASN A 1 60.56 -30.42 31.04
C ASN A 1 59.71 -29.71 30.01
N LEU A 2 58.59 -30.34 29.72
CA LEU A 2 57.63 -30.03 28.69
C LEU A 2 56.72 -28.90 29.20
N VAL A 3 56.65 -27.76 28.51
CA VAL A 3 55.66 -26.71 28.80
C VAL A 3 54.68 -26.70 27.64
N ILE A 4 53.56 -27.41 27.80
CA ILE A 4 52.45 -27.43 26.84
C ILE A 4 51.71 -26.11 27.01
N SER A 5 51.90 -25.18 26.08
CA SER A 5 51.10 -23.94 26.01
C SER A 5 49.86 -24.22 25.15
N THR A 6 48.72 -24.39 25.80
CA THR A 6 47.41 -24.51 25.16
C THR A 6 46.96 -23.15 24.62
N PHE A 7 47.14 -22.90 23.33
CA PHE A 7 46.47 -21.78 22.66
C PHE A 7 45.03 -22.18 22.30
N LEU A 8 44.10 -21.87 23.21
CA LEU A 8 42.67 -21.80 22.89
C LEU A 8 42.46 -20.65 21.90
N ALA A 9 42.32 -20.97 20.61
CA ALA A 9 41.84 -20.02 19.63
C ALA A 9 40.37 -19.72 19.93
N VAL A 10 40.12 -18.65 20.70
CA VAL A 10 38.79 -18.06 20.80
C VAL A 10 38.49 -17.45 19.43
N VAL A 11 37.76 -18.20 18.59
CA VAL A 11 37.16 -17.68 17.37
C VAL A 11 36.06 -16.71 17.82
N GLY A 12 36.46 -15.48 18.11
CA GLY A 12 35.54 -14.37 18.31
C GLY A 12 34.81 -14.16 17.00
N CYS A 13 33.55 -14.59 16.94
CA CYS A 13 32.68 -14.25 15.84
C CYS A 13 32.58 -12.73 15.81
N LEU A 14 33.29 -12.09 14.87
CA LEU A 14 33.09 -10.69 14.50
C LEU A 14 31.73 -10.61 13.79
N ILE A 15 30.65 -10.87 14.52
CA ILE A 15 29.33 -10.42 14.13
C ILE A 15 29.41 -8.91 14.31
N THR A 16 29.79 -8.21 13.24
CA THR A 16 29.35 -6.83 13.10
C THR A 16 27.83 -6.91 13.13
N CYS A 17 27.22 -6.63 14.28
CA CYS A 17 25.79 -6.34 14.33
C CYS A 17 25.62 -5.12 13.44
N THR A 18 25.28 -5.33 12.16
CA THR A 18 24.89 -4.25 11.28
C THR A 18 23.72 -3.57 11.96
N ARG A 19 23.90 -2.29 12.28
CA ARG A 19 22.88 -1.48 12.94
C ARG A 19 21.63 -1.56 12.06
N GLN A 20 20.63 -2.32 12.50
CA GLN A 20 19.38 -2.51 11.77
C GLN A 20 18.75 -1.12 11.62
N GLN A 21 18.82 -0.55 10.42
CA GLN A 21 18.08 0.66 10.10
C GLN A 21 16.61 0.26 10.18
N ASN A 22 15.93 0.73 11.22
CA ASN A 22 14.49 0.55 11.36
C ASN A 22 13.80 1.40 10.30
N CYS A 23 13.55 0.79 9.14
CA CYS A 23 12.75 1.33 8.05
C CYS A 23 11.34 1.73 8.51
N PRO A 24 10.64 2.60 7.74
CA PRO A 24 9.30 3.01 8.12
C PRO A 24 8.42 1.79 8.32
N TYR A 25 7.85 1.71 9.52
CA TYR A 25 6.79 0.75 9.79
C TYR A 25 5.52 1.28 9.14
N VAL A 26 5.06 0.61 8.07
CA VAL A 26 3.76 0.90 7.48
C VAL A 26 2.69 0.36 8.41
N LYS A 27 1.92 1.27 9.00
CA LYS A 27 0.78 0.92 9.83
C LYS A 27 -0.49 1.22 9.06
N HIS A 28 -1.25 0.17 8.76
CA HIS A 28 -2.59 0.29 8.23
C HIS A 28 -3.57 0.44 9.39
N VAL A 29 -4.33 1.53 9.41
CA VAL A 29 -5.31 1.79 10.47
C VAL A 29 -6.68 1.93 9.84
N PHE A 30 -7.59 1.04 10.23
CA PHE A 30 -9.00 1.16 9.91
C PHE A 30 -9.78 1.32 11.20
N THR A 31 -10.70 2.26 11.21
CA THR A 31 -11.70 2.41 12.26
C THR A 31 -12.99 2.69 11.53
N VAL A 32 -14.02 1.90 11.83
CA VAL A 32 -15.36 2.12 11.28
C VAL A 32 -15.77 3.57 11.60
N ASP A 33 -16.41 4.23 10.64
CA ASP A 33 -16.81 5.64 10.69
C ASP A 33 -15.68 6.70 10.68
N LYS A 34 -14.41 6.30 10.61
CA LYS A 34 -13.29 7.24 10.39
C LYS A 34 -12.85 7.24 8.93
N ASN A 35 -12.45 8.41 8.44
CA ASN A 35 -12.13 8.65 7.02
C ASN A 35 -13.27 8.24 6.08
N LEU A 36 -14.51 8.28 6.61
CA LEU A 36 -15.76 7.97 5.94
C LEU A 36 -16.38 9.24 5.37
N VAL A 37 -16.95 9.14 4.17
CA VAL A 37 -17.96 10.07 3.67
C VAL A 37 -19.23 9.25 3.46
N ALA A 38 -20.23 9.49 4.30
CA ALA A 38 -21.51 8.79 4.24
C ALA A 38 -22.35 9.26 3.04
N ASP A 39 -23.19 8.38 2.52
CA ASP A 39 -24.07 8.59 1.36
C ASP A 39 -23.33 9.10 0.13
N HIS A 40 -22.09 8.63 -0.05
CA HIS A 40 -21.26 8.95 -1.21
C HIS A 40 -20.50 7.71 -1.67
N SER A 41 -20.25 7.67 -2.98
CA SER A 41 -19.36 6.69 -3.62
C SER A 41 -18.48 7.38 -4.65
N LEU A 42 -17.27 6.86 -4.84
CA LEU A 42 -16.34 7.32 -5.86
C LEU A 42 -16.59 6.53 -7.14
N HIS A 43 -16.92 7.23 -8.23
CA HIS A 43 -17.29 6.62 -9.51
C HIS A 43 -16.10 6.50 -10.46
N ASN A 44 -16.23 5.66 -11.50
CA ASN A 44 -15.29 5.51 -12.63
C ASN A 44 -13.86 5.01 -12.29
N HIS A 45 -13.58 4.70 -11.03
CA HIS A 45 -12.25 4.28 -10.55
C HIS A 45 -12.23 2.87 -9.95
N VAL A 46 -13.31 2.11 -10.13
CA VAL A 46 -13.43 0.74 -9.60
C VAL A 46 -12.49 -0.21 -10.34
N ILE A 47 -11.67 -0.95 -9.58
CA ILE A 47 -10.77 -1.99 -10.10
C ILE A 47 -11.22 -3.41 -9.72
N ALA A 48 -12.07 -3.54 -8.71
CA ALA A 48 -12.68 -4.80 -8.33
C ALA A 48 -13.99 -4.56 -7.58
N THR A 49 -14.96 -5.45 -7.79
CA THR A 49 -16.22 -5.50 -7.05
C THR A 49 -16.33 -6.86 -6.37
N LEU A 50 -16.59 -6.86 -5.06
CA LEU A 50 -16.56 -8.02 -4.18
C LEU A 50 -17.88 -8.12 -3.39
N THR A 51 -18.21 -9.34 -2.98
CA THR A 51 -19.19 -9.60 -1.92
C THR A 51 -18.42 -9.91 -0.64
N VAL A 52 -18.65 -9.13 0.42
CA VAL A 52 -17.95 -9.27 1.71
C VAL A 52 -18.93 -9.15 2.87
N SER A 53 -18.53 -9.63 4.05
CA SER A 53 -19.35 -9.60 5.26
C SER A 53 -19.47 -8.22 5.91
N GLY A 54 -18.55 -7.29 5.62
CA GLY A 54 -18.54 -5.96 6.21
C GLY A 54 -17.42 -5.04 5.71
N ALA A 55 -17.47 -3.76 6.11
CA ALA A 55 -16.51 -2.73 5.69
C ALA A 55 -15.05 -3.07 6.05
N VAL A 56 -14.81 -3.76 7.18
CA VAL A 56 -13.47 -4.20 7.59
C VAL A 56 -12.87 -5.18 6.59
N GLU A 57 -13.67 -6.13 6.09
CA GLU A 57 -13.23 -7.09 5.09
C GLU A 57 -12.99 -6.41 3.74
N CYS A 58 -13.85 -5.47 3.34
CA CYS A 58 -13.62 -4.62 2.17
C CYS A 58 -12.28 -3.87 2.26
N TYR A 59 -12.03 -3.23 3.41
CA TYR A 59 -10.77 -2.54 3.70
C TYR A 59 -9.56 -3.46 3.62
N ASN A 60 -9.64 -4.67 4.17
CA ASN A 60 -8.54 -5.63 4.13
C ASN A 60 -8.22 -6.04 2.68
N ASN A 61 -9.24 -6.25 1.84
CA ASN A 61 -9.05 -6.52 0.41
C ASN A 61 -8.38 -5.32 -0.29
N CYS A 62 -8.80 -4.09 0.00
CA CYS A 62 -8.16 -2.88 -0.53
C CYS A 62 -6.69 -2.76 -0.10
N ARG A 63 -6.40 -2.96 1.20
CA ARG A 63 -5.06 -2.91 1.76
C ARG A 63 -4.10 -3.85 1.02
N MET A 64 -4.54 -5.09 0.76
CA MET A 64 -3.74 -6.12 0.11
C MET A 64 -3.52 -5.87 -1.39
N ASN A 65 -4.44 -5.16 -2.05
CA ASN A 65 -4.28 -4.80 -3.45
C ASN A 65 -3.60 -3.44 -3.58
N CYS A 66 -2.31 -3.39 -3.92
CA CYS A 66 -1.53 -2.16 -3.99
C CYS A 66 -2.04 -1.05 -4.91
N GLN A 67 -2.90 -1.37 -5.87
CA GLN A 67 -3.54 -0.37 -6.73
C GLN A 67 -4.68 0.38 -6.02
N CYS A 68 -5.29 -0.23 -5.00
CA CYS A 68 -6.42 0.34 -4.29
C CYS A 68 -6.00 1.55 -3.41
N ASN A 69 -6.75 2.64 -3.47
CA ASN A 69 -6.52 3.86 -2.66
C ASN A 69 -7.76 4.31 -1.88
N SER A 70 -8.94 3.78 -2.22
CA SER A 70 -10.16 3.97 -1.45
C SER A 70 -11.16 2.85 -1.74
N LEU A 71 -12.29 2.83 -1.04
CA LEU A 71 -13.34 1.84 -1.25
C LEU A 71 -14.73 2.45 -1.13
N ASN A 72 -15.69 1.90 -1.87
CA ASN A 72 -17.12 2.11 -1.67
C ASN A 72 -17.68 0.86 -0.98
N PHE A 73 -18.55 1.04 0.00
CA PHE A 73 -19.20 -0.06 0.70
C PHE A 73 -20.69 0.21 0.93
N TRP A 74 -21.55 -0.80 0.76
CA TRP A 74 -22.98 -0.70 1.04
C TRP A 74 -23.39 -1.77 2.05
N SER A 75 -23.64 -1.39 3.29
CA SER A 75 -24.04 -2.34 4.35
C SER A 75 -25.41 -2.99 4.12
N THR A 76 -26.24 -2.40 3.26
CA THR A 76 -27.59 -2.87 2.94
C THR A 76 -27.63 -3.86 1.77
N LYS A 77 -26.53 -4.03 1.04
CA LYS A 77 -26.42 -4.97 -0.08
C LYS A 77 -25.84 -6.29 0.40
N ASN A 78 -26.48 -7.40 0.00
CA ASN A 78 -26.02 -8.76 0.32
C ASN A 78 -24.98 -9.30 -0.69
N GLU A 79 -24.86 -8.67 -1.86
CA GLU A 79 -23.91 -9.02 -2.91
C GLU A 79 -23.30 -7.77 -3.52
N LYS A 80 -22.08 -7.89 -4.06
CA LYS A 80 -21.37 -6.79 -4.75
C LYS A 80 -21.38 -5.51 -3.92
N ASN A 81 -21.20 -5.67 -2.61
CA ASN A 81 -21.36 -4.63 -1.62
C ASN A 81 -20.06 -3.90 -1.29
N CYS A 82 -18.95 -4.29 -1.92
CA CYS A 82 -17.64 -3.68 -1.76
C CYS A 82 -17.03 -3.40 -3.13
N GLU A 83 -16.60 -2.16 -3.36
CA GLU A 83 -15.82 -1.78 -4.53
C GLU A 83 -14.46 -1.25 -4.09
N LEU A 84 -13.41 -1.76 -4.73
CA LEU A 84 -12.04 -1.27 -4.55
C LEU A 84 -11.76 -0.22 -5.62
N ASN A 85 -11.33 0.97 -5.22
CA ASN A 85 -11.06 2.07 -6.13
C ASN A 85 -9.56 2.31 -6.28
N LYS A 86 -9.08 2.50 -7.51
CA LYS A 86 -7.68 2.88 -7.76
C LYS A 86 -7.38 4.33 -7.41
N GLU A 87 -8.39 5.18 -7.29
CA GLU A 87 -8.26 6.59 -6.92
C GLU A 87 -8.82 6.86 -5.52
N ASN A 88 -8.72 8.11 -5.07
CA ASN A 88 -9.35 8.60 -3.86
C ASN A 88 -9.86 10.04 -4.07
N LYS A 89 -10.59 10.59 -3.08
CA LYS A 89 -11.18 11.94 -3.17
C LYS A 89 -10.15 13.08 -3.20
N PHE A 90 -8.89 12.84 -2.82
CA PHE A 90 -7.85 13.87 -2.91
C PHE A 90 -7.33 14.01 -4.34
N LEU A 91 -7.24 12.89 -5.07
CA LEU A 91 -6.80 12.86 -6.46
C LEU A 91 -7.95 13.14 -7.45
N LYS A 92 -9.17 12.73 -7.10
CA LYS A 92 -10.38 12.83 -7.93
C LYS A 92 -11.59 13.36 -7.13
N PRO A 93 -11.53 14.59 -6.60
CA PRO A 93 -12.59 15.12 -5.75
C PRO A 93 -13.95 15.23 -6.46
N TYR A 94 -13.95 15.49 -7.77
CA TYR A 94 -15.18 15.68 -8.55
C TYR A 94 -15.89 14.38 -8.93
N ASP A 95 -15.22 13.23 -8.79
CA ASP A 95 -15.81 11.91 -9.08
C ASP A 95 -16.44 11.26 -7.83
N LEU A 96 -16.39 11.95 -6.68
CA LEU A 96 -17.08 11.57 -5.45
C LEU A 96 -18.50 12.14 -5.50
N HIS A 97 -19.49 11.28 -5.67
CA HIS A 97 -20.87 11.70 -5.88
C HIS A 97 -21.78 11.25 -4.73
N PRO A 98 -22.87 11.99 -4.46
CA PRO A 98 -23.94 11.52 -3.60
C PRO A 98 -24.53 10.20 -4.12
N ASP A 99 -24.62 9.21 -3.25
CA ASP A 99 -25.15 7.88 -3.50
C ASP A 99 -25.72 7.31 -2.21
N LEU A 100 -27.04 7.37 -2.08
CA LEU A 100 -27.73 7.09 -0.82
C LEU A 100 -27.49 5.64 -0.36
N GLY A 101 -27.03 5.49 0.88
CA GLY A 101 -26.67 4.19 1.47
C GLY A 101 -25.26 3.70 1.12
N ALA A 102 -24.51 4.43 0.29
CA ALA A 102 -23.10 4.16 0.07
C ALA A 102 -22.23 4.72 1.21
N GLN A 103 -21.11 4.05 1.47
CA GLN A 103 -20.09 4.48 2.42
C GLN A 103 -18.74 4.52 1.72
N TYR A 104 -18.24 5.72 1.46
CA TYR A 104 -16.92 5.94 0.90
C TYR A 104 -15.86 5.98 2.01
N TYR A 105 -14.76 5.22 1.89
CA TYR A 105 -13.63 5.30 2.81
C TYR A 105 -12.31 5.54 2.09
N ASP A 106 -11.48 6.45 2.60
CA ASP A 106 -10.06 6.50 2.21
C ASP A 106 -9.31 5.28 2.75
N LEU A 107 -8.33 4.78 1.98
CA LEU A 107 -7.33 3.87 2.54
C LEU A 107 -6.32 4.65 3.40
N HIS A 108 -6.58 4.75 4.70
CA HIS A 108 -5.68 5.46 5.61
C HIS A 108 -4.44 4.63 5.99
N VAL A 109 -3.28 5.05 5.47
CA VAL A 109 -1.97 4.42 5.75
C VAL A 109 -1.10 5.40 6.52
N ILE A 110 -0.50 4.95 7.62
CA ILE A 110 0.46 5.72 8.40
C ILE A 110 1.86 5.22 8.07
N TYR A 111 2.68 6.10 7.52
CA TYR A 111 4.10 5.85 7.29
C TYR A 111 4.90 6.42 8.48
N SER A 112 5.26 5.57 9.45
CA SER A 112 5.98 6.03 10.65
C SER A 112 7.49 6.09 10.39
N VAL A 113 8.10 7.27 10.45
CA VAL A 113 9.57 7.44 10.54
C VAL A 113 9.95 7.62 12.01
N LYS A 114 10.51 6.60 12.66
CA LYS A 114 11.15 6.78 13.98
C LYS A 114 12.67 6.77 13.84
N GLY A 115 13.30 7.90 14.15
CA GLY A 115 14.70 7.99 14.57
C GLY A 115 15.78 8.05 13.48
N VAL A 116 15.49 7.68 12.23
CA VAL A 116 16.35 7.92 11.07
C VAL A 116 15.42 8.13 9.87
N PRO A 117 15.60 9.18 9.04
CA PRO A 117 14.94 9.21 7.74
C PRO A 117 15.55 8.06 6.94
N CYS A 118 14.79 6.99 6.69
CA CYS A 118 15.14 6.18 5.54
C CYS A 118 15.12 7.10 4.33
N SER A 119 16.19 7.10 3.56
CA SER A 119 16.30 7.88 2.34
C SER A 119 15.25 7.46 1.31
N GLU A 120 14.66 6.26 1.47
CA GLU A 120 13.73 5.64 0.51
C GLU A 120 12.49 5.10 1.22
N CYS A 121 11.31 5.37 0.61
CA CYS A 121 10.04 4.82 1.03
C CYS A 121 10.02 3.30 0.85
N GLN A 122 9.58 2.57 1.88
CA GLN A 122 9.34 1.14 1.80
C GLN A 122 7.94 0.80 2.30
N ASN A 123 7.03 0.50 1.38
CA ASN A 123 5.66 0.07 1.68
C ASN A 123 5.29 -1.32 1.13
N GLY A 124 6.19 -1.95 0.37
CA GLY A 124 6.04 -3.31 -0.15
C GLY A 124 5.24 -3.41 -1.45
N CYS A 125 4.69 -2.32 -2.00
CA CYS A 125 3.89 -2.39 -3.22
C CYS A 125 4.68 -2.72 -4.47
N CYS A 126 5.96 -2.36 -4.58
CA CYS A 126 6.74 -2.79 -5.73
C CYS A 126 7.12 -4.28 -5.67
N LYS A 127 7.11 -4.88 -4.47
CA LYS A 127 7.35 -6.33 -4.29
C LYS A 127 6.19 -7.17 -4.82
N SER A 128 4.98 -6.63 -4.90
CA SER A 128 3.83 -7.33 -5.51
C SER A 128 3.81 -7.25 -7.05
N ALA A 129 4.85 -6.69 -7.67
CA ALA A 129 4.99 -6.52 -9.12
C ALA A 129 3.74 -5.94 -9.82
N PRO A 130 3.26 -4.74 -9.41
CA PRO A 130 2.00 -4.19 -9.93
C PRO A 130 2.11 -3.66 -11.37
N CYS A 131 3.31 -3.34 -11.84
CA CYS A 131 3.57 -2.76 -13.16
C CYS A 131 3.69 -3.84 -14.26
N PHE A 132 3.40 -3.48 -15.51
CA PHE A 132 3.70 -4.35 -16.66
C PHE A 132 5.21 -4.45 -16.90
N ALA A 133 5.83 -5.54 -16.42
CA ALA A 133 7.28 -5.74 -16.41
C ALA A 133 7.97 -5.49 -17.77
N LYS A 134 7.31 -5.84 -18.88
CA LYS A 134 7.86 -5.66 -20.24
C LYS A 134 8.04 -4.19 -20.62
N TYR A 135 7.21 -3.30 -20.08
CA TYR A 135 7.08 -1.89 -20.48
C TYR A 135 7.49 -0.91 -19.38
N THR A 136 7.98 -1.43 -18.26
CA THR A 136 8.38 -0.66 -17.09
C THR A 136 9.89 -0.64 -16.97
N ASP A 137 10.45 0.54 -16.74
CA ASP A 137 11.87 0.72 -16.39
C ASP A 137 12.12 0.44 -14.92
N ARG A 138 11.28 0.99 -14.03
CA ARG A 138 11.29 0.68 -12.60
C ARG A 138 9.95 0.96 -11.93
N CYS A 139 9.73 0.32 -10.80
CA CYS A 139 8.64 0.62 -9.88
C CYS A 139 9.21 1.43 -8.70
N GLU A 140 8.55 2.51 -8.32
CA GLU A 140 8.93 3.32 -7.17
C GLU A 140 7.82 3.28 -6.11
N GLU A 141 8.18 2.95 -4.87
CA GLU A 141 7.25 2.97 -3.74
C GLU A 141 7.03 4.41 -3.25
N LEU A 142 5.78 4.76 -2.97
CA LEU A 142 5.37 6.10 -2.56
C LEU A 142 4.73 6.04 -1.17
N CYS A 143 5.18 6.91 -0.28
CA CYS A 143 4.70 7.01 1.10
C CYS A 143 3.90 8.30 1.29
N ASP A 144 3.04 8.62 0.33
CA ASP A 144 2.12 9.75 0.38
C ASP A 144 0.76 9.29 0.93
N VAL A 145 0.36 9.84 2.07
CA VAL A 145 -0.89 9.52 2.75
C VAL A 145 -2.14 9.88 1.95
N LYS A 146 -2.04 10.80 0.98
CA LYS A 146 -3.14 11.21 0.09
C LYS A 146 -2.96 10.73 -1.34
N GLY A 147 -1.76 10.30 -1.69
CA GLY A 147 -1.38 9.93 -3.05
C GLY A 147 -1.54 8.45 -3.36
N LYS A 148 -0.95 8.04 -4.48
CA LYS A 148 -0.77 6.64 -4.84
C LYS A 148 0.28 6.00 -3.94
N ARG A 149 0.20 4.68 -3.75
CA ARG A 149 1.21 3.90 -3.00
C ARG A 149 2.43 3.51 -3.82
N PHE A 150 2.38 3.62 -5.14
CA PHE A 150 3.52 3.38 -6.02
C PHE A 150 3.33 4.13 -7.33
N ARG A 151 4.40 4.24 -8.11
CA ARG A 151 4.34 4.63 -9.53
C ARG A 151 5.21 3.73 -10.38
N CYS A 152 4.75 3.43 -11.59
CA CYS A 152 5.54 2.77 -12.61
C CYS A 152 6.21 3.82 -13.49
N VAL A 153 7.52 3.74 -13.65
CA VAL A 153 8.26 4.56 -14.62
C VAL A 153 8.29 3.77 -15.92
N CYS A 154 7.58 4.27 -16.93
CA CYS A 154 7.41 3.56 -18.20
C CYS A 154 8.60 3.77 -19.13
N ARG A 155 8.89 2.74 -19.92
CA ARG A 155 9.81 2.81 -21.05
C ARG A 155 9.30 3.84 -22.07
N SER A 156 10.23 4.40 -22.84
CA SER A 156 9.88 5.29 -23.95
C SER A 156 8.86 4.63 -24.89
N GLY A 157 7.79 5.36 -25.20
CA GLY A 157 6.67 4.84 -26.01
C GLY A 157 5.69 3.98 -25.23
N TYR A 158 5.64 4.07 -23.90
CA TYR A 158 4.60 3.46 -23.09
C TYR A 158 4.08 4.42 -22.02
N THR A 159 2.79 4.32 -21.70
CA THR A 159 2.06 5.20 -20.77
C THR A 159 1.02 4.42 -19.95
N GLY A 160 0.30 5.14 -19.08
CA GLY A 160 -0.68 4.59 -18.15
C GLY A 160 -0.10 4.25 -16.79
N ASP A 161 -0.97 4.13 -15.78
CA ASP A 161 -0.58 3.92 -14.37
C ASP A 161 0.34 2.71 -14.15
N LEU A 162 0.20 1.67 -15.00
CA LEU A 162 0.94 0.42 -14.94
C LEU A 162 1.85 0.21 -16.17
N CYS A 163 2.03 1.22 -17.02
CA CYS A 163 2.74 1.13 -18.30
C CYS A 163 2.11 0.16 -19.31
N GLN A 164 0.78 0.08 -19.32
CA GLN A 164 0.01 -0.86 -20.15
C GLN A 164 -0.32 -0.35 -21.56
N THR A 165 -0.15 0.94 -21.82
CA THR A 165 -0.56 1.58 -23.07
C THR A 165 0.69 1.90 -23.92
N PRO A 166 0.77 1.46 -25.19
CA PRO A 166 1.84 1.85 -26.12
C PRO A 166 1.75 3.30 -26.61
#